data_AF-A0A6V7RNG2-F1
#
_entry.id   AF-A0A6V7RNG2-F1
#
_cell.length_a   1.000
_cell.length_b   1.000
_cell.length_c   1.000
_cell.angle_alpha   90.00
_cell.angle_beta   90.00
_cell.angle_gamma   90.00
#
_symmetry.space_group_name_H-M   'P 1'
#
loop_
_entity.id
_entity.type
_entity.pdbx_description
1 polymer ?
#
loop_
_entity_poly.entity_id
_entity_poly.type
_entity_poly.pdbx_seq_one_letter_code
_entity_poly.pdbx_strand_id
1 'polypeptide(L)'
;MIEDNSIDVVISNCVLNLVSTNEKEQLFNEIYRVLKKNGKAVISDIVSNVEVPQEMREDEDLWSGCYSGAIEEREFIKAFENVGFYGIQIDKREETWTTINNIDFRSMTVTAYKGKEGSCTDKGQSVIYKGPFKHIEDDDNHIYQRGERVYVCEKTFNLLKKEPYLHCFDFIDENEGQISNDNDDCAPTCNC
;
A
#
# COMPACT_ATOMS: atom_id res chain seq x y z
N MET A 1 23.23 0.02 -11.02
CA MET A 1 21.83 0.41 -10.79
C MET A 1 21.06 -0.85 -10.41
N ILE A 2 20.07 -0.77 -9.52
CA ILE A 2 19.30 -1.94 -9.08
C ILE A 2 18.29 -2.31 -10.17
N GLU A 3 18.14 -3.60 -10.47
CA GLU A 3 17.23 -4.12 -11.50
C GLU A 3 15.75 -3.92 -11.13
N ASP A 4 14.91 -3.80 -12.15
CA ASP A 4 13.45 -3.75 -11.99
C ASP A 4 12.92 -5.01 -11.31
N ASN A 5 11.93 -4.87 -10.44
CA ASN A 5 11.26 -6.01 -9.81
C ASN A 5 12.21 -7.03 -9.17
N SER A 6 13.29 -6.57 -8.52
CA SER A 6 14.34 -7.42 -7.95
C SER A 6 14.30 -7.48 -6.42
N ILE A 7 13.62 -6.53 -5.77
CA ILE A 7 13.63 -6.35 -4.33
C ILE A 7 12.27 -6.72 -3.72
N ASP A 8 12.28 -7.48 -2.61
CA ASP A 8 11.06 -7.85 -1.89
C ASP A 8 10.60 -6.73 -0.94
N VAL A 9 11.55 -6.09 -0.24
CA VAL A 9 11.27 -5.02 0.74
C VAL A 9 12.27 -3.89 0.60
N VAL A 10 11.79 -2.66 0.48
CA VAL A 10 12.60 -1.44 0.61
C VAL A 10 12.35 -0.84 1.99
N ILE A 11 13.41 -0.64 2.76
CA ILE A 11 13.33 -0.02 4.09
C ILE A 11 14.21 1.22 4.07
N SER A 12 13.70 2.33 4.61
CA SER A 12 14.48 3.56 4.77
C SER A 12 14.13 4.26 6.07
N ASN A 13 15.12 4.89 6.69
CA ASN A 13 14.96 5.63 7.93
C ASN A 13 15.70 6.98 7.84
N CYS A 14 14.95 8.09 7.85
CA CYS A 14 15.43 9.48 7.99
C CYS A 14 16.43 9.97 6.93
N VAL A 15 16.38 9.47 5.70
CA VAL A 15 17.29 9.91 4.62
C VAL A 15 16.57 10.50 3.40
N LEU A 16 15.24 10.38 3.28
CA LEU A 16 14.55 10.90 2.09
C LEU A 16 14.53 12.43 2.10
N ASN A 17 14.54 13.05 3.29
CA ASN A 17 14.57 14.51 3.44
C ASN A 17 15.89 15.16 2.98
N LEU A 18 16.93 14.38 2.70
CA LEU A 18 18.19 14.90 2.14
C LEU A 18 18.18 14.93 0.61
N VAL A 19 17.17 14.31 -0.02
CA VAL A 19 16.97 14.35 -1.45
C VAL A 19 16.32 15.69 -1.82
N SER A 20 16.83 16.30 -2.89
CA SER A 20 16.31 17.58 -3.36
C SER A 20 14.82 17.46 -3.72
N THR A 21 14.06 18.53 -3.52
CA THR A 21 12.60 18.50 -3.70
C THR A 21 12.19 18.04 -5.11
N ASN A 22 12.96 18.40 -6.13
CA ASN A 22 12.74 18.01 -7.52
C ASN A 22 13.08 16.55 -7.83
N GLU A 23 13.84 15.87 -6.96
CA GLU A 23 14.21 14.45 -7.12
C GLU A 23 13.32 13.50 -6.29
N LYS A 24 12.48 14.03 -5.39
CA LYS A 24 11.61 13.20 -4.54
C LYS A 24 10.65 12.35 -5.36
N GLU A 25 10.04 12.91 -6.40
CA GLU A 25 9.16 12.13 -7.28
C GLU A 25 9.93 10.97 -7.93
N GLN A 26 11.14 11.23 -8.41
CA GLN A 26 12.01 10.19 -8.98
C GLN A 26 12.38 9.13 -7.93
N LEU A 27 12.62 9.53 -6.69
CA LEU A 27 12.92 8.61 -5.58
C LEU A 27 11.77 7.63 -5.33
N PHE A 28 10.52 8.10 -5.22
CA PHE A 28 9.38 7.20 -5.04
C PHE A 28 9.16 6.29 -6.26
N ASN A 29 9.34 6.81 -7.48
CA ASN A 29 9.31 6.01 -8.71
C ASN A 29 10.38 4.91 -8.71
N GLU A 30 11.59 5.21 -8.25
CA GLU A 30 12.68 4.22 -8.15
C GLU A 30 12.38 3.15 -7.09
N ILE A 31 11.86 3.55 -5.92
CA ILE A 31 11.41 2.60 -4.89
C ILE A 31 10.37 1.64 -5.48
N TYR A 32 9.40 2.17 -6.23
CA TYR A 32 8.39 1.34 -6.88
C TYR A 32 8.98 0.44 -7.97
N ARG A 33 9.86 0.97 -8.83
CA ARG A 33 10.47 0.22 -9.94
C ARG A 33 11.22 -1.01 -9.45
N VAL A 34 12.05 -0.87 -8.41
CA VAL A 34 12.88 -1.97 -7.90
C VAL A 34 12.09 -3.03 -7.15
N LEU A 35 10.94 -2.67 -6.58
CA LEU A 35 10.09 -3.63 -5.86
C LEU A 35 9.49 -4.67 -6.82
N LYS A 36 9.52 -5.94 -6.41
CA LYS A 36 8.77 -7.03 -7.04
C LYS A 36 7.27 -6.78 -6.94
N LYS A 37 6.49 -7.46 -7.78
CA LYS A 37 5.05 -7.61 -7.56
C LYS A 37 4.81 -8.28 -6.19
N ASN A 38 3.97 -7.66 -5.36
CA ASN A 38 3.72 -7.98 -3.95
C ASN A 38 4.86 -7.62 -2.98
N GLY A 39 5.90 -6.93 -3.45
CA GLY A 39 6.88 -6.30 -2.56
C GLY A 39 6.28 -5.09 -1.83
N LYS A 40 6.98 -4.62 -0.80
CA LYS A 40 6.54 -3.46 0.00
C LYS A 40 7.66 -2.48 0.33
N ALA A 41 7.29 -1.22 0.47
CA ALA A 41 8.13 -0.19 1.04
C ALA A 41 7.71 0.04 2.51
N VAL A 42 8.69 0.19 3.39
CA VAL A 42 8.50 0.59 4.80
C VAL A 42 9.43 1.76 5.08
N ILE A 43 8.88 2.96 5.06
CA ILE A 43 9.66 4.20 5.07
C ILE A 43 9.33 4.99 6.34
N SER A 44 10.35 5.26 7.14
CA SER A 44 10.27 6.12 8.31
C SER A 44 11.01 7.42 8.03
N ASP A 45 10.35 8.57 8.17
CA ASP A 45 11.01 9.86 8.00
C ASP A 45 10.41 10.96 8.90
N ILE A 46 11.07 12.12 8.94
CA ILE A 46 10.57 13.32 9.58
C ILE A 46 9.58 14.00 8.62
N VAL A 47 8.39 14.27 9.13
CA VAL A 47 7.30 14.94 8.40
C VAL A 47 6.88 16.21 9.12
N SER A 48 6.30 17.14 8.38
CA SER A 48 5.76 18.40 8.90
C SER A 48 4.23 18.43 8.85
N ASN A 49 3.59 19.18 9.74
CA ASN A 49 2.14 19.39 9.70
C ASN A 49 1.67 20.26 8.52
N VAL A 50 2.57 21.06 7.93
CA VAL A 50 2.32 21.92 6.76
C VAL A 50 3.52 21.87 5.83
N GLU A 51 3.34 22.30 4.58
CA GLU A 51 4.46 22.47 3.65
C GLU A 51 5.54 23.41 4.24
N VAL A 52 6.79 22.94 4.25
CA VAL A 52 7.93 23.74 4.73
C VAL A 52 8.18 24.90 3.76
N PRO A 53 8.16 26.18 4.19
CA PRO A 53 8.36 27.35 3.33
C PRO A 53 9.74 27.35 2.66
N GLN A 54 9.82 27.93 1.46
CA GLN A 54 11.06 28.00 0.68
C GLN A 54 12.23 28.61 1.48
N GLU A 55 11.98 29.66 2.26
CA GLU A 55 12.99 30.31 3.11
C GLU A 55 13.67 29.34 4.09
N MET A 56 12.91 28.38 4.64
CA MET A 56 13.46 27.33 5.50
C MET A 56 14.14 26.22 4.70
N ARG A 57 13.77 26.02 3.43
CA ARG A 57 14.43 25.03 2.57
C ARG A 57 15.83 25.45 2.16
N GLU A 58 16.06 26.75 2.06
CA GLU A 58 17.33 27.37 1.67
C GLU A 58 18.28 27.59 2.85
N ASP A 59 17.83 27.32 4.09
CA ASP A 59 18.63 27.42 5.31
C ASP A 59 19.50 26.17 5.50
N GLU A 60 20.82 26.33 5.41
CA GLU A 60 21.81 25.24 5.51
C GLU A 60 21.81 24.55 6.89
N ASP A 61 21.53 25.29 7.97
CA ASP A 61 21.49 24.74 9.32
C ASP A 61 20.27 23.82 9.49
N LEU A 62 19.11 24.25 8.98
CA LEU A 62 17.88 23.43 8.96
C LEU A 62 17.97 22.24 8.01
N TRP A 63 18.77 22.34 6.95
CA TRP A 63 19.01 21.24 6.02
C TRP A 63 19.75 20.11 6.72
N SER A 64 20.80 20.42 7.46
CA SER A 64 21.59 19.42 8.20
C SER A 64 20.76 18.64 9.23
N GLY A 65 19.68 19.25 9.73
CA GLY A 65 18.72 18.63 10.65
C GLY A 65 17.57 17.87 9.99
N CYS A 66 17.57 17.71 8.65
CA CYS A 66 16.50 17.08 7.86
C CYS A 66 15.14 17.80 7.90
N TYR A 67 15.07 19.06 8.37
CA TYR A 67 13.82 19.82 8.48
C TYR A 67 13.45 20.49 7.16
N SER A 68 14.43 21.10 6.49
CA SER A 68 14.27 21.79 5.22
C SER A 68 13.66 20.91 4.14
N GLY A 69 14.02 19.63 4.14
CA GLY A 69 13.49 18.65 3.20
C GLY A 69 12.31 17.84 3.74
N ALA A 70 11.73 18.16 4.90
CA ALA A 70 10.56 17.43 5.39
C ALA A 70 9.39 17.54 4.42
N ILE A 71 8.72 16.41 4.18
CA ILE A 71 7.48 16.35 3.40
C ILE A 71 6.31 16.58 4.36
N GLU A 72 5.31 17.35 3.94
CA GLU A 72 4.05 17.45 4.68
C GLU A 72 3.43 16.05 4.85
N GLU A 73 2.89 15.74 6.03
CA GLU A 73 2.29 14.43 6.34
C GLU A 73 1.35 13.89 5.25
N ARG A 74 0.44 14.75 4.77
CA ARG A 74 -0.53 14.37 3.76
C ARG A 74 0.13 14.13 2.41
N GLU A 75 1.08 14.97 2.03
CA GLU A 75 1.82 14.83 0.77
C GLU A 75 2.77 13.63 0.79
N PHE A 76 3.23 13.21 1.97
CA PHE A 76 4.03 12.00 2.12
C PHE A 76 3.22 10.74 1.79
N ILE A 77 1.95 10.65 2.23
CA ILE A 77 1.05 9.57 1.84
C ILE A 77 0.77 9.60 0.34
N LYS A 78 0.41 10.78 -0.19
CA LYS A 78 0.14 10.97 -1.63
C LYS A 78 1.31 10.62 -2.52
N ALA A 79 2.55 10.80 -2.06
CA ALA A 79 3.73 10.44 -2.84
C ALA A 79 3.75 8.93 -3.18
N PHE A 80 3.28 8.08 -2.26
CA PHE A 80 3.09 6.65 -2.55
C PHE A 80 1.89 6.42 -3.49
N GLU A 81 0.76 7.10 -3.26
CA GLU A 81 -0.45 6.99 -4.11
C GLU A 81 -0.14 7.33 -5.57
N ASN A 82 0.54 8.45 -5.81
CA ASN A 82 0.85 8.99 -7.14
C ASN A 82 1.70 8.04 -7.99
N VAL A 83 2.56 7.25 -7.36
CA VAL A 83 3.42 6.27 -8.05
C VAL A 83 2.69 4.94 -8.30
N GLY A 84 1.54 4.73 -7.64
CA GLY A 84 0.70 3.56 -7.85
C GLY A 84 0.89 2.46 -6.81
N PHE A 85 1.40 2.79 -5.63
CA PHE A 85 1.29 1.90 -4.48
C PHE A 85 -0.18 1.67 -4.09
N TYR A 86 -0.42 0.61 -3.34
CA TYR A 86 -1.70 0.30 -2.71
C TYR A 86 -1.48 -0.10 -1.24
N GLY A 87 -2.57 -0.16 -0.47
CA GLY A 87 -2.53 -0.62 0.92
C GLY A 87 -1.62 0.27 1.76
N ILE A 88 -1.69 1.57 1.51
CA ILE A 88 -0.83 2.56 2.15
C ILE A 88 -1.32 2.76 3.58
N GLN A 89 -0.43 2.53 4.54
CA GLN A 89 -0.74 2.54 5.97
C GLN A 89 0.25 3.40 6.72
N ILE A 90 -0.26 4.19 7.67
CA ILE A 90 0.56 4.82 8.70
C ILE A 90 0.75 3.78 9.81
N ASP A 91 1.89 3.10 9.80
CA ASP A 91 2.23 2.10 10.82
C ASP A 91 2.56 2.76 12.16
N LYS A 92 3.19 3.94 12.09
CA LYS A 92 3.56 4.71 13.28
C LYS A 92 3.50 6.19 12.98
N ARG A 93 2.96 6.97 13.91
CA ARG A 93 3.03 8.43 13.91
C ARG A 93 3.32 8.86 15.33
N GLU A 94 4.49 9.45 15.53
CA GLU A 94 4.91 9.93 16.85
C GLU A 94 4.26 11.27 17.18
N GLU A 95 4.33 11.66 18.44
CA GLU A 95 4.00 13.03 18.86
C GLU A 95 5.00 14.05 18.25
N THR A 96 4.58 15.32 18.23
CA THR A 96 5.48 16.42 17.83
C THR A 96 6.72 16.41 18.73
N TRP A 97 7.89 16.27 18.12
CA TRP A 97 9.16 16.27 18.86
C TRP A 97 9.77 17.67 18.95
N THR A 98 9.51 18.53 17.95
CA THR A 98 9.95 19.92 17.92
C THR A 98 9.06 20.80 17.05
N THR A 99 9.08 22.10 17.32
CA THR A 99 8.39 23.12 16.54
C THR A 99 9.37 24.22 16.16
N ILE A 100 9.49 24.50 14.86
CA ILE A 100 10.38 25.55 14.31
C ILE A 100 9.53 26.46 13.45
N ASN A 101 9.56 27.77 13.68
CA ASN A 101 8.77 28.76 12.93
C ASN A 101 7.26 28.43 12.88
N ASN A 102 6.71 27.90 13.99
CA ASN A 102 5.31 27.42 14.09
C ASN A 102 4.97 26.23 13.18
N ILE A 103 5.98 25.47 12.74
CA ILE A 103 5.82 24.21 12.01
C ILE A 103 6.21 23.09 12.95
N ASP A 104 5.29 22.14 13.12
CA ASP A 104 5.49 20.99 13.97
C ASP A 104 6.06 19.84 13.15
N PHE A 105 7.16 19.29 13.65
CA PHE A 105 7.83 18.14 13.07
C PHE A 105 7.60 16.91 13.93
N ARG A 106 7.44 15.75 13.27
CA ARG A 106 7.29 14.42 13.91
C ARG A 106 7.84 13.32 13.03
N SER A 107 8.05 12.16 13.61
CA SER A 107 8.41 10.97 12.85
C SER A 107 7.13 10.22 12.43
N MET A 108 7.10 9.78 11.19
CA MET A 108 6.02 8.96 10.65
C MET A 108 6.60 7.79 9.84
N THR A 109 6.10 6.59 10.10
CA THR A 109 6.40 5.37 9.34
C THR A 109 5.21 5.00 8.48
N VAL A 110 5.45 4.85 7.18
CA VAL A 110 4.46 4.43 6.18
C VAL A 110 4.87 3.09 5.59
N THR A 111 3.93 2.15 5.54
CA THR A 111 4.05 0.93 4.74
C THR A 111 3.16 1.05 3.51
N ALA A 112 3.68 0.63 2.35
CA ALA A 112 2.96 0.67 1.08
C ALA A 112 3.35 -0.52 0.19
N TYR A 113 2.40 -1.07 -0.56
CA TYR A 113 2.58 -2.30 -1.34
C TYR A 113 2.54 -2.07 -2.85
N LYS A 114 3.31 -2.86 -3.60
CA LYS A 114 3.29 -2.89 -5.08
C LYS A 114 2.57 -4.13 -5.58
N GLY A 115 1.85 -4.05 -6.70
CA GLY A 115 1.26 -5.24 -7.33
C GLY A 115 -0.22 -5.14 -7.74
N LYS A 116 -0.82 -3.95 -7.71
CA LYS A 116 -2.19 -3.73 -8.21
C LYS A 116 -2.29 -3.68 -9.75
N GLU A 117 -1.16 -3.79 -10.45
CA GLU A 117 -1.08 -3.80 -11.90
C GLU A 117 -1.49 -5.16 -12.50
N GLY A 118 -2.22 -5.14 -13.62
CA GLY A 118 -2.60 -6.33 -14.38
C GLY A 118 -3.98 -6.21 -15.02
N SER A 119 -4.33 -7.18 -15.87
CA SER A 119 -5.65 -7.27 -16.51
C SER A 119 -6.74 -7.61 -15.49
N CYS A 120 -7.89 -6.96 -15.58
CA CYS A 120 -9.05 -7.24 -14.77
C CYS A 120 -9.94 -8.26 -15.51
N THR A 121 -9.87 -9.51 -15.09
CA THR A 121 -10.65 -10.62 -15.66
C THR A 121 -11.72 -11.05 -14.66
N ASP A 122 -12.98 -11.06 -15.09
CA ASP A 122 -14.09 -11.54 -14.28
C ASP A 122 -14.09 -13.08 -14.25
N LYS A 123 -14.12 -13.65 -13.05
CA LYS A 123 -14.19 -15.10 -12.79
C LYS A 123 -15.40 -15.47 -11.92
N GLY A 124 -16.35 -14.56 -11.72
CA GLY A 124 -17.48 -14.77 -10.80
C GLY A 124 -17.07 -14.75 -9.33
N GLN A 125 -15.90 -14.18 -9.01
CA GLN A 125 -15.39 -14.09 -7.65
C GLN A 125 -16.00 -12.88 -6.94
N SER A 126 -16.20 -13.00 -5.63
CA SER A 126 -16.84 -11.95 -4.85
C SER A 126 -16.32 -11.88 -3.42
N VAL A 127 -16.43 -10.70 -2.83
CA VAL A 127 -16.03 -10.44 -1.44
C VAL A 127 -17.19 -9.83 -0.65
N ILE A 128 -17.14 -10.00 0.67
CA ILE A 128 -18.00 -9.28 1.61
C ILE A 128 -17.10 -8.48 2.55
N TYR A 129 -17.27 -7.16 2.58
CA TYR A 129 -16.57 -6.31 3.54
C TYR A 129 -17.19 -6.46 4.94
N LYS A 130 -16.37 -6.79 5.94
CA LYS A 130 -16.83 -7.08 7.31
C LYS A 130 -17.10 -5.84 8.15
N GLY A 131 -16.53 -4.68 7.80
CA GLY A 131 -16.58 -3.47 8.62
C GLY A 131 -15.22 -3.12 9.24
N PRO A 132 -15.17 -2.16 10.19
CA PRO A 132 -16.30 -1.60 10.95
C PRO A 132 -17.00 -0.41 10.28
N PHE A 133 -16.48 0.19 9.22
CA PHE A 133 -17.10 1.36 8.60
C PHE A 133 -18.36 1.00 7.80
N LYS A 134 -19.21 2.00 7.51
CA LYS A 134 -20.43 1.77 6.71
C LYS A 134 -20.07 1.33 5.29
N HIS A 135 -19.09 2.00 4.71
CA HIS A 135 -18.43 1.62 3.48
C HIS A 135 -16.95 1.99 3.55
N ILE A 136 -16.16 1.38 2.68
CA ILE A 136 -14.80 1.77 2.38
C ILE A 136 -14.63 1.88 0.87
N GLU A 137 -13.64 2.63 0.44
CA GLU A 137 -13.18 2.73 -0.94
C GLU A 137 -11.71 2.30 -0.99
N ASP A 138 -11.33 1.48 -1.95
CA ASP A 138 -9.93 1.05 -2.13
C ASP A 138 -9.15 1.96 -3.08
N ASP A 139 -7.84 1.69 -3.23
CA ASP A 139 -6.93 2.48 -4.08
C ASP A 139 -7.22 2.38 -5.59
N ASP A 140 -8.22 1.60 -6.00
CA ASP A 140 -8.71 1.45 -7.38
C ASP A 140 -10.16 2.01 -7.55
N ASN A 141 -10.69 2.70 -6.53
CA ASN A 141 -12.04 3.30 -6.46
C ASN A 141 -13.19 2.27 -6.39
N HIS A 142 -12.94 1.05 -5.94
CA HIS A 142 -14.01 0.10 -5.63
C HIS A 142 -14.66 0.45 -4.30
N ILE A 143 -15.98 0.60 -4.29
CA ILE A 143 -16.74 0.87 -3.07
C ILE A 143 -17.29 -0.43 -2.50
N TYR A 144 -16.98 -0.71 -1.23
CA TYR A 144 -17.46 -1.88 -0.51
C TYR A 144 -18.41 -1.46 0.63
N GLN A 145 -19.68 -1.79 0.49
CA GLN A 145 -20.66 -1.64 1.57
C GLN A 145 -20.52 -2.80 2.57
N ARG A 146 -20.58 -2.48 3.87
CA ARG A 146 -20.42 -3.49 4.91
C ARG A 146 -21.56 -4.52 4.87
N GLY A 147 -21.20 -5.80 4.82
CA GLY A 147 -22.13 -6.93 4.78
C GLY A 147 -22.77 -7.19 3.42
N GLU A 148 -22.50 -6.36 2.42
CA GLU A 148 -23.01 -6.57 1.06
C GLU A 148 -21.98 -7.34 0.23
N ARG A 149 -22.49 -8.18 -0.68
CA ARG A 149 -21.68 -8.96 -1.60
C ARG A 149 -21.28 -8.09 -2.80
N VAL A 150 -19.98 -8.00 -3.07
CA VAL A 150 -19.42 -7.24 -4.19
C VAL A 150 -18.63 -8.18 -5.08
N TYR A 151 -18.97 -8.21 -6.38
CA TYR A 151 -18.20 -8.95 -7.38
C TYR A 151 -16.96 -8.17 -7.77
N VAL A 152 -15.83 -8.87 -7.82
CA VAL A 152 -14.52 -8.28 -8.10
C VAL A 152 -13.78 -9.17 -9.11
N CYS A 153 -12.95 -8.57 -9.95
CA CYS A 153 -12.12 -9.36 -10.85
C CYS A 153 -11.02 -10.12 -10.09
N GLU A 154 -10.45 -11.14 -10.74
CA GLU A 154 -9.44 -12.02 -10.14
C GLU A 154 -8.25 -11.27 -9.55
N LYS A 155 -7.83 -10.20 -10.21
CA LYS A 155 -6.75 -9.31 -9.76
C LYS A 155 -7.05 -8.77 -8.35
N THR A 156 -8.20 -8.11 -8.20
CA THR A 156 -8.64 -7.50 -6.94
C THR A 156 -8.95 -8.55 -5.90
N PHE A 157 -9.58 -9.67 -6.28
CA PHE A 157 -9.85 -10.78 -5.37
C PHE A 157 -8.55 -11.32 -4.73
N ASN A 158 -7.53 -11.57 -5.53
CA ASN A 158 -6.22 -12.05 -5.06
C ASN A 158 -5.44 -10.98 -4.29
N LEU A 159 -5.64 -9.71 -4.60
CA LEU A 159 -5.05 -8.57 -3.87
C LEU A 159 -5.62 -8.50 -2.45
N LEU A 160 -6.95 -8.55 -2.33
CA LEU A 160 -7.66 -8.47 -1.05
C LEU A 160 -7.37 -9.67 -0.13
N LYS A 161 -6.98 -10.83 -0.69
CA LYS A 161 -6.51 -12.01 0.06
C LYS A 161 -5.12 -11.85 0.70
N LYS A 162 -4.49 -10.68 0.63
CA LYS A 162 -3.15 -10.42 1.17
C LYS A 162 -3.20 -9.31 2.20
N GLU A 163 -2.13 -9.20 2.99
CA GLU A 163 -1.92 -8.02 3.83
C GLU A 163 -1.87 -6.75 2.97
N PRO A 164 -2.48 -5.64 3.42
CA PRO A 164 -3.11 -5.45 4.73
C PRO A 164 -4.62 -5.76 4.80
N TYR A 165 -5.20 -6.29 3.71
CA TYR A 165 -6.64 -6.43 3.54
C TYR A 165 -7.23 -7.76 4.03
N LEU A 166 -6.37 -8.76 4.22
CA LEU A 166 -6.74 -10.16 4.49
C LEU A 166 -7.85 -10.30 5.54
N HIS A 167 -7.80 -9.49 6.59
CA HIS A 167 -8.73 -9.57 7.71
C HIS A 167 -10.00 -8.71 7.56
N CYS A 168 -10.08 -7.85 6.55
CA CYS A 168 -11.22 -6.95 6.32
C CYS A 168 -12.37 -7.60 5.54
N PHE A 169 -12.08 -8.67 4.78
CA PHE A 169 -13.04 -9.28 3.86
C PHE A 169 -13.25 -10.76 4.13
N ASP A 170 -14.43 -11.25 3.76
CA ASP A 170 -14.68 -12.67 3.52
C ASP A 170 -14.73 -12.92 2.02
N PHE A 171 -14.23 -14.08 1.60
CA PHE A 171 -14.00 -14.41 0.19
C PHE A 171 -14.93 -15.54 -0.23
N ILE A 172 -15.59 -15.37 -1.37
CA ILE A 172 -16.51 -16.37 -1.94
C ILE A 172 -16.07 -16.64 -3.38
N ASP A 173 -15.62 -17.86 -3.62
CA ASP A 173 -15.28 -18.37 -4.96
C ASP A 173 -16.33 -19.40 -5.39
N GLU A 174 -17.19 -19.01 -6.34
CA GLU A 174 -18.28 -19.89 -6.82
C GLU A 174 -17.76 -21.08 -7.64
N ASN A 175 -16.50 -21.05 -8.11
CA ASN A 175 -15.92 -22.13 -8.92
C ASN A 175 -15.29 -23.27 -8.09
N GLU A 176 -14.98 -23.04 -6.80
CA GLU A 176 -14.45 -24.11 -5.93
C GLU A 176 -15.46 -25.27 -5.73
N GLY A 177 -16.75 -25.01 -5.89
CA GLY A 177 -17.82 -26.02 -5.82
C GLY A 177 -18.02 -26.87 -7.09
N GLN A 178 -17.30 -26.59 -8.19
CA GLN A 178 -17.40 -27.37 -9.43
C GLN A 178 -16.25 -28.40 -9.62
N ILE A 179 -15.36 -28.55 -8.63
CA ILE A 179 -14.32 -29.60 -8.61
C ILE A 179 -14.61 -30.57 -7.45
N SER A 180 -15.74 -31.28 -7.53
CA SER A 180 -15.92 -32.59 -6.89
C SER A 180 -17.16 -33.27 -7.47
N ASN A 181 -17.04 -33.74 -8.72
CA ASN A 181 -17.92 -34.78 -9.26
C ASN A 181 -17.10 -35.68 -10.20
N ASP A 182 -15.93 -36.13 -9.74
CA ASP A 182 -15.48 -37.47 -10.14
C ASP A 182 -16.25 -38.46 -9.27
N ASN A 183 -17.54 -38.64 -9.61
CA ASN A 183 -18.18 -39.93 -9.45
C ASN A 183 -17.54 -40.86 -10.49
N ASP A 184 -16.34 -41.35 -10.19
CA ASP A 184 -15.94 -42.66 -10.68
C ASP A 184 -16.05 -43.62 -9.50
N ASP A 185 -17.30 -44.05 -9.36
CA ASP A 185 -17.74 -45.20 -8.59
C ASP A 185 -17.10 -46.45 -9.18
N CYS A 186 -16.07 -46.98 -8.52
CA CYS A 186 -15.75 -48.41 -8.59
C CYS A 186 -14.90 -48.81 -7.38
N ALA A 187 -15.57 -49.01 -6.25
CA ALA A 187 -15.04 -49.85 -5.18
C ALA A 187 -14.91 -51.32 -5.67
N PRO A 188 -13.91 -52.07 -5.18
CA PRO A 188 -13.62 -53.42 -5.65
C PRO A 188 -14.62 -54.42 -5.06
N THR A 189 -14.89 -55.50 -5.81
CA THR A 189 -15.68 -56.70 -5.47
C THR A 189 -17.16 -56.70 -5.88
N CYS A 190 -17.44 -57.23 -7.07
CA CYS A 190 -18.60 -58.12 -7.26
C CYS A 190 -18.41 -58.99 -8.50
N ASN A 191 -18.42 -60.30 -8.29
CA ASN A 191 -18.42 -61.35 -9.30
C ASN A 191 -19.87 -61.87 -9.40
N CYS A 192 -20.65 -61.36 -10.37
CA CYS A 192 -21.94 -61.87 -10.85
C CYS A 192 -22.21 -61.30 -12.25
#